data_AF-A0A525CAW2-F1
#
_entry.id   AF-A0A525CAW2-F1
#
_cell.length_a   1.000
_cell.length_b   1.000
_cell.length_c   1.000
_cell.angle_alpha   90.00
_cell.angle_beta   90.00
_cell.angle_gamma   90.00
#
_symmetry.space_group_name_H-M   'P 1'
#
loop_
_entity.id
_entity.type
_entity.pdbx_description
1 polymer ?
#
loop_
_entity_poly.entity_id
_entity_poly.type
_entity_poly.pdbx_seq_one_letter_code
_entity_poly.pdbx_strand_id
1 'polypeptide(L)'
;MEKLIQDATEAYIKGLKGTSQYEEYLVAQSHYSSNQELVDLRTQYADLVEQIQRKQAAEEEFHEDVDKVREIQRQVGQHPVTLEVIRSQKILQSLLRDCNQQMTSVLGIDFAGIAAPRHECGGCGGC
;
A
#
# COMPACT_ATOMS: atom_id res chain seq x y z
N MET A 1 -34.66 -4.63 1.05
CA MET A 1 -33.75 -3.55 1.49
C MET A 1 -32.29 -3.97 1.26
N GLU A 2 -31.88 -5.13 1.78
CA GLU A 2 -30.54 -5.71 1.59
C GLU A 2 -30.11 -5.82 0.12
N LYS A 3 -30.98 -6.36 -0.76
CA LYS A 3 -30.72 -6.43 -2.20
C LYS A 3 -30.46 -5.07 -2.86
N LEU A 4 -31.18 -4.02 -2.46
CA LEU A 4 -30.99 -2.67 -3.03
C LEU A 4 -29.64 -2.06 -2.64
N ILE A 5 -29.18 -2.32 -1.42
CA ILE A 5 -27.87 -1.87 -0.95
C ILE A 5 -26.76 -2.63 -1.68
N GLN A 6 -26.95 -3.94 -1.90
CA GLN A 6 -26.02 -4.75 -2.68
C GLN A 6 -25.93 -4.26 -4.14
N ASP A 7 -27.07 -4.06 -4.81
CA ASP A 7 -27.13 -3.56 -6.19
C ASP A 7 -26.46 -2.17 -6.30
N ALA A 8 -26.69 -1.28 -5.33
CA ALA A 8 -26.06 0.04 -5.29
C ALA A 8 -24.54 -0.04 -5.05
N THR A 9 -24.09 -0.98 -4.21
CA THR A 9 -22.66 -1.20 -3.94
C THR A 9 -21.95 -1.75 -5.18
N GLU A 10 -22.56 -2.69 -5.89
CA GLU A 10 -22.03 -3.23 -7.14
C GLU A 10 -21.95 -2.16 -8.23
N ALA A 11 -22.98 -1.32 -8.36
CA ALA A 11 -22.98 -0.19 -9.27
C ALA A 11 -21.87 0.81 -8.95
N TYR A 12 -21.66 1.12 -7.66
CA TYR A 12 -20.58 2.00 -7.20
C TYR A 12 -19.20 1.40 -7.52
N ILE A 13 -18.96 0.13 -7.21
CA ILE A 13 -17.71 -0.57 -7.53
C ILE A 13 -17.46 -0.56 -9.03
N LYS A 14 -18.49 -0.83 -9.85
CA LYS A 14 -18.38 -0.79 -11.31
C LYS A 14 -18.02 0.61 -11.81
N GLY A 15 -18.64 1.64 -11.25
CA GLY A 15 -18.33 3.04 -11.56
C GLY A 15 -16.88 3.39 -11.24
N LEU A 16 -16.41 3.04 -10.04
CA LEU A 16 -15.02 3.24 -9.62
C LEU A 16 -14.02 2.52 -10.54
N LYS A 17 -14.30 1.27 -10.89
CA LYS A 17 -13.44 0.47 -11.78
C LYS A 17 -13.36 1.01 -13.20
N GLY A 18 -14.38 1.76 -13.64
CA GLY A 18 -14.40 2.42 -14.95
C GLY A 18 -13.74 3.80 -14.98
N THR A 19 -13.12 4.24 -13.88
CA THR A 19 -12.41 5.53 -13.83
C THR A 19 -10.99 5.38 -14.38
N SER A 20 -10.47 6.42 -15.02
CA SER A 20 -9.09 6.40 -15.54
C SER A 20 -8.07 6.24 -14.42
N GLN A 21 -8.34 6.77 -13.22
CA GLN A 21 -7.49 6.64 -12.04
C GLN A 21 -7.32 5.18 -11.60
N TYR A 22 -8.38 4.38 -11.72
CA TYR A 22 -8.33 2.95 -11.41
C TYR A 22 -7.51 2.18 -12.47
N GLU A 23 -7.70 2.50 -13.76
CA GLU A 23 -6.92 1.92 -14.85
C GLU A 23 -5.43 2.27 -14.76
N GLU A 24 -5.10 3.54 -14.52
CA GLU A 24 -3.73 4.02 -14.31
C GLU A 24 -3.05 3.31 -13.15
N TYR A 25 -3.77 3.07 -12.04
CA TYR A 25 -3.26 2.28 -10.94
C TYR A 25 -2.99 0.83 -11.32
N LEU A 26 -3.90 0.17 -12.04
CA LEU A 26 -3.70 -1.22 -12.49
C LEU A 26 -2.49 -1.37 -13.42
N VAL A 27 -2.30 -0.43 -14.35
CA VAL A 27 -1.15 -0.42 -15.26
C VAL A 27 0.15 -0.25 -14.46
N ALA A 28 0.23 0.76 -13.58
CA ALA A 28 1.40 0.98 -12.75
C ALA A 28 1.69 -0.21 -11.83
N GLN A 29 0.66 -0.84 -11.28
CA GLN A 29 0.78 -2.03 -10.43
C GLN A 29 1.31 -3.24 -11.21
N SER A 30 0.87 -3.41 -12.47
CA SER A 30 1.36 -4.44 -13.38
C SER A 30 2.83 -4.22 -13.74
N HIS A 31 3.23 -2.98 -14.05
CA HIS A 31 4.63 -2.64 -14.29
C HIS A 31 5.49 -2.91 -13.05
N TYR A 32 5.01 -2.55 -11.87
CA TYR A 32 5.75 -2.79 -10.61
C TYR A 32 5.93 -4.27 -10.28
N SER A 33 4.92 -5.11 -10.54
CA SER A 33 5.00 -6.55 -10.27
C SER A 33 5.84 -7.30 -11.30
N SER A 34 5.85 -6.85 -12.56
CA SER A 34 6.59 -7.49 -13.66
C SER A 34 7.98 -6.91 -13.92
N ASN A 35 8.36 -5.79 -13.26
CA ASN A 35 9.68 -5.20 -13.42
C ASN A 35 10.78 -6.10 -12.81
N GLN A 36 11.67 -6.59 -13.68
CA GLN A 36 12.71 -7.55 -13.31
C GLN A 36 13.70 -6.99 -12.27
N GLU A 37 14.11 -5.73 -12.39
CA GLU A 37 15.05 -5.11 -11.44
C GLU A 37 14.47 -5.08 -10.02
N LEU A 38 13.19 -4.70 -9.89
CA LEU A 38 12.50 -4.72 -8.61
C LEU A 38 12.26 -6.14 -8.08
N VAL A 39 12.05 -7.14 -8.96
CA VAL A 39 12.00 -8.55 -8.56
C VAL A 39 13.35 -8.98 -7.98
N ASP A 40 14.45 -8.66 -8.66
CA ASP A 40 15.80 -9.02 -8.24
C ASP A 40 16.18 -8.36 -6.91
N LEU A 41 15.83 -7.08 -6.74
CA LEU A 41 16.03 -6.35 -5.47
C LEU A 41 15.24 -6.96 -4.31
N ARG A 42 13.99 -7.40 -4.54
CA ARG A 42 13.18 -8.08 -3.52
C ARG A 42 13.77 -9.44 -3.12
N THR A 43 14.28 -10.19 -4.09
CA THR A 43 14.98 -11.46 -3.83
C THR A 43 16.23 -11.22 -3.00
N GLN A 44 17.09 -10.26 -3.41
CA GLN A 44 18.30 -9.90 -2.67
C GLN A 44 18.00 -9.43 -1.24
N TYR A 45 16.93 -8.65 -1.07
CA TYR A 45 16.48 -8.23 0.26
C TYR A 45 16.11 -9.43 1.14
N ALA A 46 15.32 -10.37 0.61
CA ALA A 46 14.91 -11.56 1.35
C ALA A 46 16.12 -12.41 1.77
N ASP A 47 17.06 -12.63 0.85
CA ASP A 47 18.28 -13.38 1.11
C ASP A 47 19.15 -12.70 2.18
N LEU A 48 19.30 -11.37 2.13
CA LEU A 48 20.07 -10.62 3.12
C LEU A 48 19.42 -10.65 4.50
N VAL A 49 18.09 -10.55 4.59
CA VAL A 49 17.39 -10.65 5.87
C VAL A 49 17.58 -12.03 6.48
N GLU A 50 17.53 -13.09 5.68
CA GLU A 50 17.80 -14.45 6.15
C GLU A 50 19.26 -14.60 6.62
N GLN A 51 20.22 -14.05 5.87
CA GLN A 51 21.63 -14.05 6.25
C GLN A 51 21.88 -13.31 7.58
N ILE A 52 21.28 -12.13 7.75
CA ILE A 52 21.38 -11.36 9.00
C ILE A 52 20.85 -12.18 10.18
N GLN A 53 19.69 -12.84 10.03
CA GLN A 53 19.13 -13.70 11.08
C GLN A 53 20.06 -14.85 11.46
N ARG A 54 20.68 -15.51 10.47
CA ARG A 54 21.65 -16.59 10.71
C ARG A 54 22.90 -16.09 11.42
N LYS A 55 23.48 -14.98 10.97
CA LYS A 55 24.68 -14.38 11.58
C LYS A 55 24.41 -13.90 12.99
N GLN A 56 23.25 -13.29 13.23
CA GLN A 56 22.83 -12.86 14.56
C GLN A 56 22.73 -14.05 15.53
N ALA A 57 22.18 -15.19 15.08
CA ALA A 57 22.11 -16.40 15.90
C ALA A 57 23.48 -17.05 16.15
N ALA A 58 24.43 -16.87 15.24
CA ALA A 58 25.81 -17.34 15.36
C ALA A 58 26.74 -16.35 16.10
N GLU A 59 26.22 -15.21 16.58
CA GLU A 59 27.01 -14.12 17.17
C GLU A 59 28.11 -13.58 16.22
N GLU A 60 27.90 -13.70 14.92
CA GLU A 60 28.79 -13.19 13.87
C GLU A 60 28.47 -11.73 13.52
N GLU A 61 29.44 -11.01 12.95
CA GLU A 61 29.25 -9.63 12.51
C GLU A 61 28.34 -9.52 11.28
N PHE A 62 27.30 -8.68 11.37
CA PHE A 62 26.28 -8.51 10.32
C PHE A 62 26.02 -7.05 9.92
N HIS A 63 26.82 -6.08 10.40
CA HIS A 63 26.61 -4.65 10.13
C HIS A 63 26.63 -4.31 8.63
N GLU A 64 27.55 -4.90 7.87
CA GLU A 64 27.62 -4.69 6.41
C GLU A 64 26.34 -5.15 5.70
N ASP A 65 25.70 -6.22 6.17
CA ASP A 65 24.49 -6.74 5.55
C ASP A 65 23.28 -5.84 5.85
N VAL A 66 23.25 -5.21 7.02
CA VAL A 66 22.25 -4.18 7.35
C VAL A 66 22.39 -2.96 6.44
N ASP A 67 23.62 -2.54 6.14
CA ASP A 67 23.85 -1.43 5.23
C ASP A 67 23.45 -1.77 3.78
N LYS A 68 23.69 -3.00 3.32
CA LYS A 68 23.17 -3.50 2.04
C LYS A 68 21.64 -3.52 2.01
N VAL A 69 20.99 -3.92 3.08
CA VAL A 69 19.52 -3.88 3.21
C VAL A 69 19.00 -2.44 3.07
N ARG A 70 19.62 -1.47 3.74
CA ARG A 70 19.24 -0.05 3.64
C ARG A 70 19.43 0.48 2.22
N GLU A 71 20.51 0.07 1.55
CA GLU A 71 20.78 0.47 0.18
C GLU A 71 19.73 -0.10 -0.79
N ILE A 72 19.35 -1.38 -0.66
CA ILE A 72 18.27 -1.97 -1.46
C ILE A 72 16.94 -1.24 -1.21
N GLN A 73 16.61 -0.93 0.05
CA GLN A 73 15.40 -0.17 0.38
C GLN A 73 15.40 1.22 -0.28
N ARG A 74 16.55 1.90 -0.30
CA ARG A 74 16.71 3.18 -0.99
C ARG A 74 16.52 3.03 -2.49
N GLN A 75 17.13 2.02 -3.11
CA GLN A 75 17.00 1.75 -4.55
C GLN A 75 15.54 1.48 -4.93
N VAL A 76 14.87 0.56 -4.22
CA VAL A 76 13.44 0.28 -4.44
C VAL A 76 12.59 1.54 -4.25
N GLY A 77 12.84 2.32 -3.19
CA GLY A 77 12.07 3.52 -2.88
C GLY A 77 12.27 4.67 -3.87
N GLN A 78 13.40 4.72 -4.56
CA GLN A 78 13.72 5.74 -5.57
C GLN A 78 13.48 5.26 -7.02
N HIS A 79 13.20 3.97 -7.21
CA HIS A 79 13.01 3.39 -8.52
C HIS A 79 11.76 4.02 -9.22
N PRO A 80 11.86 4.46 -10.49
CA PRO A 80 10.78 5.16 -11.17
C PRO A 80 9.43 4.42 -11.17
N VAL A 81 9.46 3.10 -11.38
CA VAL A 81 8.23 2.26 -11.37
C VAL A 81 7.60 2.19 -9.98
N THR A 82 8.41 2.23 -8.91
CA THR A 82 7.90 2.30 -7.53
C THR A 82 7.23 3.66 -7.29
N LEU A 83 7.87 4.74 -7.74
CA LEU A 83 7.31 6.09 -7.60
C LEU A 83 6.01 6.24 -8.40
N GLU A 84 5.91 5.61 -9.56
CA GLU A 84 4.72 5.60 -10.40
C GLU A 84 3.54 4.89 -9.71
N VAL A 85 3.74 3.69 -9.16
CA VAL A 85 2.67 2.98 -8.44
C VAL A 85 2.24 3.73 -7.17
N ILE A 86 3.18 4.33 -6.44
CA ILE A 86 2.86 5.17 -5.26
C ILE A 86 2.02 6.39 -5.70
N ARG A 87 2.38 7.01 -6.82
CA ARG A 87 1.65 8.17 -7.35
C ARG A 87 0.22 7.79 -7.75
N SER A 88 0.05 6.74 -8.55
CA SER A 88 -1.27 6.31 -9.01
C SER A 88 -2.15 5.84 -7.85
N GLN A 89 -1.57 5.16 -6.86
CA GLN A 89 -2.26 4.78 -5.63
C GLN A 89 -2.77 6.01 -4.84
N LYS A 90 -1.94 7.06 -4.69
CA LYS A 90 -2.36 8.30 -4.01
C LYS A 90 -3.51 9.01 -4.74
N ILE A 91 -3.48 9.01 -6.07
CA ILE A 91 -4.55 9.58 -6.90
C ILE A 91 -5.85 8.79 -6.69
N LEU A 92 -5.80 7.45 -6.77
CA LEU A 92 -6.95 6.59 -6.53
C LEU A 92 -7.50 6.74 -5.10
N GLN A 93 -6.64 6.83 -4.09
CA GLN A 93 -7.05 7.10 -2.71
C GLN A 93 -7.70 8.48 -2.53
N SER A 94 -7.28 9.49 -3.31
CA SER A 94 -7.96 10.79 -3.31
C SER A 94 -9.37 10.66 -3.85
N LEU A 95 -9.55 9.99 -5.00
CA LEU A 95 -10.86 9.74 -5.59
C LEU A 95 -11.79 9.01 -4.61
N LEU A 96 -11.30 7.96 -3.94
CA LEU A 96 -12.08 7.22 -2.95
C LEU A 96 -12.50 8.09 -1.76
N ARG A 97 -11.62 9.00 -1.31
CA ARG A 97 -11.97 9.97 -0.25
C ARG A 97 -13.04 10.95 -0.72
N ASP A 98 -12.95 11.46 -1.95
CA ASP A 98 -13.93 12.38 -2.52
C ASP A 98 -15.31 11.69 -2.67
N CYS A 99 -15.34 10.43 -3.11
CA CYS A 99 -16.57 9.64 -3.16
C CYS A 99 -17.17 9.44 -1.76
N ASN A 100 -16.35 9.14 -0.76
CA ASN A 100 -16.82 9.00 0.62
C ASN A 100 -17.42 10.31 1.15
N GLN A 101 -16.77 11.45 0.91
CA GLN A 101 -17.31 12.76 1.30
C GLN A 101 -18.67 13.05 0.65
N GLN A 102 -18.83 12.73 -0.64
CA GLN A 102 -20.10 12.89 -1.33
C GLN A 102 -21.19 11.98 -0.75
N MET A 103 -20.88 10.71 -0.50
CA MET A 103 -21.82 9.79 0.15
C MET A 103 -22.24 10.29 1.53
N THR A 104 -21.28 10.79 2.33
CA THR A 104 -21.58 11.38 3.64
C THR A 104 -22.46 12.62 3.52
N SER A 105 -22.23 13.48 2.53
CA SER A 105 -23.08 14.66 2.29
C SER A 105 -24.52 14.27 1.93
N VAL A 106 -24.72 13.18 1.19
CA VAL A 106 -26.05 12.73 0.74
C VAL A 106 -26.79 11.98 1.85
N LEU A 107 -26.07 11.12 2.58
CA LEU A 107 -26.65 10.20 3.55
C LEU A 107 -26.63 10.74 4.99
N GLY A 108 -25.86 11.79 5.26
CA GLY A 108 -25.65 12.35 6.60
C GLY A 108 -24.83 11.45 7.52
N ILE A 109 -24.15 10.44 6.98
CA ILE A 109 -23.42 9.40 7.73
C ILE A 109 -21.95 9.40 7.30
N ASP A 110 -21.04 9.51 8.26
CA ASP A 110 -19.60 9.35 8.03
C ASP A 110 -19.21 7.86 8.00
N PHE A 111 -19.34 7.24 6.83
CA PHE A 111 -18.98 5.84 6.64
C PHE A 111 -17.50 5.59 6.86
N ALA A 112 -16.63 6.55 6.51
CA ALA A 112 -15.18 6.41 6.68
C ALA A 112 -14.82 6.41 8.16
N GLY A 113 -15.44 7.29 8.97
CA GLY A 113 -15.29 7.30 10.43
C GLY A 113 -15.86 6.06 11.11
N ILE A 114 -17.00 5.53 10.62
CA ILE A 114 -17.61 4.30 11.17
C ILE A 114 -16.78 3.05 10.82
N ALA A 115 -16.24 2.98 9.61
CA ALA A 115 -15.44 1.85 9.13
C ALA A 115 -13.96 1.95 9.52
N ALA A 116 -13.50 3.10 10.02
CA ALA A 116 -12.15 3.25 10.50
C ALA A 116 -11.87 2.21 11.60
N PRO A 117 -10.69 1.54 11.56
CA PRO A 117 -10.27 0.72 12.69
C PRO A 117 -10.36 1.58 13.95
N ARG A 118 -11.00 1.06 15.00
CA ARG A 118 -10.87 1.69 16.32
C ARG A 118 -9.38 1.67 16.63
N HIS A 119 -8.73 2.84 16.59
CA HIS A 119 -7.42 3.01 17.18
C HIS A 119 -7.62 2.73 18.68
N GLU A 120 -7.41 1.48 19.07
CA GLU A 120 -7.05 1.19 20.45
C GLU A 120 -5.78 1.99 20.69
N CYS A 121 -5.96 3.11 21.39
CA CYS A 121 -4.91 3.90 21.97
C CYS A 121 -4.28 3.05 23.08
N GLY A 122 -3.50 2.05 22.69
CA GLY A 122 -2.64 1.26 23.55
C GLY A 122 -1.24 1.84 23.49
N GLY A 123 -0.94 2.77 24.41
CA GLY A 123 0.43 3.07 24.79
C GLY A 123 1.04 4.34 24.21
N CYS A 124 0.40 5.50 24.40
CA CYS A 124 1.16 6.72 24.71
C CYS A 124 1.24 6.83 26.24
N GLY A 125 2.30 6.28 26.82
CA GLY A 125 2.75 6.57 28.17
C GLY A 125 4.11 7.25 28.07
N GLY A 126 4.11 8.58 28.12
CA GLY A 126 5.33 9.35 28.26
C GLY A 126 5.94 9.13 29.64
N CYS A 127 7.20 8.68 29.63
CA CYS A 127 8.28 8.98 30.56
C CYS A 127 9.57 8.87 29.74
#